data_AF-A0A1I4BVW4-F1
#
_entry.id   AF-A0A1I4BVW4-F1
#
_cell.length_a   1.000
_cell.length_b   1.000
_cell.length_c   1.000
_cell.angle_alpha   90.00
_cell.angle_beta   90.00
_cell.angle_gamma   90.00
#
_symmetry.space_group_name_H-M   'P 1'
#
loop_
_entity.id
_entity.type
_entity.pdbx_description
1 polymer ?
#
loop_
_entity_poly.entity_id
_entity_poly.type
_entity_poly.pdbx_seq_one_letter_code
_entity_poly.pdbx_strand_id
1 'polypeptide(L)'
;MRYVLATLTVVLGAAPALADAEPEEFRYVGDNHKWSLVCNSSGYQLKSQYPVARFVEAGVNSKVVEGIETLDLGKTCDALHNVLGKGKWCWANGGFRAEFENSSIGFPRQELTCPDPKDDKEGCGC
;
A
#
# COMPACT_ATOMS: atom_id res chain seq x y z
N MET A 1 69.50 -14.04 -23.61
CA MET A 1 68.52 -15.07 -23.19
C MET A 1 67.23 -14.34 -22.80
N ARG A 2 66.08 -14.91 -23.17
CA ARG A 2 64.78 -14.27 -23.46
C ARG A 2 64.16 -13.38 -22.35
N TYR A 3 63.73 -12.17 -22.71
CA TYR A 3 62.75 -11.37 -21.95
C TYR A 3 61.34 -11.84 -22.32
N VAL A 4 60.54 -12.25 -21.33
CA VAL A 4 59.12 -12.56 -21.52
C VAL A 4 58.33 -11.40 -20.91
N LEU A 5 57.74 -10.57 -21.78
CA LEU A 5 56.78 -9.54 -21.38
C LEU A 5 55.44 -10.25 -21.12
N ALA A 6 55.01 -10.32 -19.86
CA ALA A 6 53.69 -10.82 -19.51
C ALA A 6 52.68 -9.65 -19.57
N THR A 7 51.86 -9.63 -20.61
CA THR A 7 50.69 -8.75 -20.72
C THR A 7 49.59 -9.24 -19.76
N LEU A 8 49.29 -8.46 -18.72
CA LEU A 8 48.19 -8.72 -17.80
C LEU A 8 46.91 -8.08 -18.36
N THR A 9 46.01 -8.90 -18.91
CA THR A 9 44.68 -8.46 -19.36
C THR A 9 43.78 -8.24 -18.14
N VAL A 10 43.37 -6.98 -17.91
CA VAL A 10 42.33 -6.66 -16.94
C VAL A 10 40.97 -7.00 -17.55
N VAL A 11 40.33 -8.04 -17.06
CA VAL A 11 38.94 -8.36 -17.40
C VAL A 11 38.04 -7.46 -16.57
N LEU A 12 37.46 -6.44 -17.18
CA LEU A 12 36.42 -5.61 -16.58
C LEU A 12 35.14 -6.46 -16.47
N GLY A 13 34.94 -7.12 -15.34
CA GLY A 13 33.68 -7.79 -15.04
C GLY A 13 32.59 -6.74 -14.83
N ALA A 14 31.59 -6.70 -15.73
CA ALA A 14 30.37 -5.95 -15.48
C ALA A 14 29.68 -6.55 -14.25
N ALA A 15 29.67 -5.81 -13.14
CA ALA A 15 28.85 -6.19 -12.00
C ALA A 15 27.37 -6.17 -12.43
N PRO A 16 26.57 -7.20 -12.11
CA PRO A 16 25.14 -7.13 -12.33
C PRO A 16 24.61 -5.96 -11.49
N ALA A 17 23.89 -5.04 -12.13
CA ALA A 17 23.14 -4.01 -11.42
C ALA A 17 22.20 -4.72 -10.44
N LEU A 18 22.32 -4.39 -9.16
CA LEU A 18 21.31 -4.69 -8.17
C LEU A 18 20.02 -4.04 -8.69
N ALA A 19 19.05 -4.86 -9.07
CA ALA A 19 17.72 -4.37 -9.39
C ALA A 19 17.17 -3.68 -8.14
N ASP A 20 17.08 -2.35 -8.18
CA ASP A 20 16.21 -1.63 -7.27
C ASP A 20 14.81 -2.24 -7.42
N ALA A 21 14.22 -2.65 -6.30
CA ALA A 21 12.82 -3.09 -6.30
C ALA A 21 12.00 -1.96 -6.93
N GLU A 22 11.40 -2.24 -8.10
CA GLU A 22 10.52 -1.29 -8.80
C GLU A 22 9.53 -0.72 -7.76
N PRO A 23 9.38 0.61 -7.66
CA PRO A 23 8.54 1.22 -6.65
C PRO A 23 7.14 0.63 -6.75
N GLU A 24 6.56 0.21 -5.61
CA GLU A 24 5.16 -0.21 -5.57
C GLU A 24 4.32 0.89 -6.23
N GLU A 25 3.79 0.59 -7.41
CA GLU A 25 3.10 1.56 -8.24
C GLU A 25 1.88 2.05 -7.44
N PHE A 26 1.84 3.34 -7.12
CA PHE A 26 0.72 3.94 -6.40
C PHE A 26 -0.52 3.88 -7.29
N ARG A 27 -1.39 2.90 -7.02
CA ARG A 27 -2.55 2.60 -7.86
C ARG A 27 -3.85 3.21 -7.36
N TYR A 28 -3.86 3.66 -6.11
CA TYR A 28 -5.10 4.03 -5.44
C TYR A 28 -5.09 5.47 -4.94
N VAL A 29 -6.23 6.14 -5.09
CA VAL A 29 -6.51 7.48 -4.56
C VAL A 29 -7.82 7.44 -3.79
N GLY A 30 -7.75 7.70 -2.49
CA GLY A 30 -8.88 7.73 -1.58
C GLY A 30 -8.65 8.77 -0.50
N ASP A 31 -9.73 9.41 -0.05
CA ASP A 31 -9.68 10.48 0.96
C ASP A 31 -8.63 11.59 0.65
N ASN A 32 -8.54 11.95 -0.64
CA ASN A 32 -7.64 12.98 -1.17
C ASN A 32 -6.13 12.70 -1.09
N HIS A 33 -5.70 11.45 -0.91
CA HIS A 33 -4.29 11.10 -1.03
C HIS A 33 -4.05 9.74 -1.71
N LYS A 34 -2.78 9.49 -2.04
CA LYS A 34 -2.32 8.28 -2.74
C LYS A 34 -2.03 7.15 -1.77
N TRP A 35 -2.29 5.93 -2.23
CA TRP A 35 -2.06 4.70 -1.49
C TRP A 35 -1.34 3.66 -2.36
N SER A 36 -0.38 2.95 -1.78
CA SER A 36 0.13 1.69 -2.33
C SER A 36 -0.70 0.52 -1.77
N LEU A 37 -0.66 -0.62 -2.46
CA LEU A 37 -1.38 -1.84 -2.08
C LEU A 37 -0.42 -3.01 -1.98
N VAL A 38 -0.46 -3.70 -0.85
CA VAL A 38 0.16 -5.02 -0.65
C VAL A 38 -0.94 -6.03 -0.36
N CYS A 39 -0.94 -7.15 -1.08
CA CYS A 39 -1.82 -8.27 -0.78
C CYS A 39 -1.09 -9.31 0.08
N ASN A 40 -1.81 -9.91 1.02
CA ASN A 40 -1.28 -11.00 1.84
C ASN A 40 -2.37 -12.03 2.18
N SER A 41 -2.00 -13.03 2.99
CA SER A 41 -2.91 -14.10 3.40
C SER A 41 -4.11 -13.63 4.25
N SER A 42 -4.14 -12.38 4.72
CA SER A 42 -5.22 -11.80 5.52
C SER A 42 -6.15 -10.89 4.69
N GLY A 43 -5.71 -10.40 3.52
CA GLY A 43 -6.50 -9.52 2.67
C GLY A 43 -5.63 -8.46 1.99
N TYR A 44 -6.15 -7.25 1.89
CA TYR A 44 -5.51 -6.10 1.24
C TYR A 44 -4.98 -5.13 2.30
N GLN A 45 -3.73 -4.69 2.18
CA GLN A 45 -3.15 -3.65 3.01
C GLN A 45 -2.82 -2.44 2.15
N LEU A 46 -3.51 -1.33 2.40
CA LEU A 46 -3.22 -0.05 1.77
C LEU A 46 -2.35 0.80 2.69
N LYS A 47 -1.39 1.51 2.11
CA LYS A 47 -0.49 2.41 2.86
C LYS A 47 -0.42 3.77 2.19
N SER A 48 -0.61 4.84 2.96
CA SER A 48 -0.50 6.20 2.42
C SER A 48 0.91 6.46 1.89
N GLN A 49 1.00 7.13 0.74
CA GLN A 49 2.30 7.50 0.16
C GLN A 49 3.02 8.56 1.01
N TYR A 50 2.25 9.50 1.55
CA TYR A 50 2.75 10.63 2.32
C TYR A 50 2.03 10.72 3.68
N PRO A 51 2.63 11.40 4.67
CA PRO A 51 1.95 11.68 5.91
C PRO A 51 0.65 12.45 5.68
N VAL A 52 -0.40 12.05 6.39
CA VAL A 52 -1.71 12.70 6.37
C VAL A 52 -1.96 13.27 7.76
N ALA A 53 -2.43 14.52 7.80
CA ALA A 53 -2.89 15.14 9.03
C ALA A 53 -4.39 14.91 9.20
N ARG A 54 -4.80 14.31 10.31
CA ARG A 54 -6.20 14.13 10.70
C ARG A 54 -6.52 14.88 11.97
N PHE A 55 -7.62 15.61 11.97
CA PHE A 55 -8.22 16.14 13.19
C PHE A 55 -9.08 15.04 13.84
N VAL A 56 -8.68 14.60 15.03
CA VAL A 56 -9.43 13.62 15.83
C VAL A 56 -10.24 14.40 16.86
N GLU A 57 -11.55 14.45 16.66
CA GLU A 57 -12.48 15.09 17.59
C GLU A 57 -12.62 14.26 18.87
N ALA A 58 -12.40 14.89 20.02
CA ALA A 58 -12.60 14.31 21.34
C ALA A 58 -12.94 15.40 22.38
N GLY A 59 -13.75 16.39 21.97
CA GLY A 59 -14.05 17.58 22.78
C GLY A 59 -12.79 18.38 23.12
N VAL A 60 -12.57 18.68 24.39
CA VAL A 60 -11.37 19.41 24.86
C VAL A 60 -10.05 18.66 24.63
N ASN A 61 -10.13 17.34 24.40
CA ASN A 61 -8.98 16.48 24.11
C ASN A 61 -8.76 16.26 22.61
N SER A 62 -9.42 17.05 21.76
CA SER A 62 -9.23 16.96 20.31
C SER A 62 -7.78 17.24 19.94
N LYS A 63 -7.27 16.54 18.93
CA LYS A 63 -5.87 16.62 18.52
C LYS A 63 -5.70 16.44 17.03
N VAL A 64 -4.59 16.95 16.50
CA VAL A 64 -4.13 16.60 15.15
C VAL A 64 -3.16 15.44 15.27
N VAL A 65 -3.40 14.38 14.51
CA VAL A 65 -2.49 13.26 14.34
C VAL A 65 -1.93 13.34 12.93
N GLU A 66 -0.61 13.31 12.79
CA GLU A 66 0.07 13.31 11.50
C GLU A 66 0.97 12.08 11.39
N GLY A 67 0.89 11.39 10.25
CA GLY A 67 1.72 10.22 10.00
C GLY A 67 1.30 9.45 8.76
N ILE A 68 2.05 8.38 8.47
CA ILE A 68 1.67 7.43 7.43
C ILE A 68 0.47 6.62 7.89
N GLU A 69 -0.55 6.54 7.05
CA GLU A 69 -1.77 5.82 7.33
C GLU A 69 -1.70 4.40 6.75
N THR A 70 -2.28 3.46 7.49
CA THR A 70 -2.45 2.08 7.02
C THR A 70 -3.91 1.71 7.12
N LEU A 71 -4.42 1.07 6.07
CA LEU A 71 -5.78 0.56 5.96
C LEU A 71 -5.71 -0.92 5.59
N ASP A 72 -6.00 -1.78 6.56
CA ASP A 72 -6.13 -3.21 6.34
C ASP A 72 -7.59 -3.55 6.04
N LEU A 73 -7.82 -4.27 4.94
CA LEU A 73 -9.11 -4.75 4.48
C LEU A 73 -9.10 -6.28 4.52
N GLY A 74 -9.72 -6.83 5.56
CA GLY A 74 -9.69 -8.26 5.86
C GLY A 74 -10.69 -9.07 5.05
N LYS A 75 -10.42 -10.36 4.89
CA LYS A 75 -11.29 -11.32 4.18
C LYS A 75 -12.68 -11.47 4.79
N THR A 76 -12.85 -11.11 6.07
CA THR A 76 -14.15 -11.14 6.74
C THR A 76 -14.91 -9.81 6.63
N CYS A 77 -14.50 -8.97 5.68
CA CYS A 77 -15.06 -7.64 5.43
C CYS A 77 -14.88 -6.67 6.61
N ASP A 78 -13.93 -6.98 7.48
CA ASP A 78 -13.44 -6.13 8.55
C ASP A 78 -12.39 -5.16 8.02
N ALA A 79 -12.42 -3.92 8.51
CA ALA A 79 -11.41 -2.92 8.19
C ALA A 79 -10.70 -2.47 9.46
N LEU A 80 -9.40 -2.19 9.35
CA LEU A 80 -8.61 -1.58 10.41
C LEU A 80 -7.79 -0.43 9.84
N HIS A 81 -8.00 0.76 10.40
CA HIS A 81 -7.21 1.95 10.10
C HIS A 81 -6.42 2.36 11.34
N ASN A 82 -5.13 2.66 11.18
CA ASN A 82 -4.26 2.99 12.33
C ASN A 82 -4.70 4.24 13.11
N VAL A 83 -5.31 5.22 12.44
CA VAL A 83 -5.92 6.42 13.07
C VAL A 83 -7.43 6.29 13.34
N LEU A 84 -8.24 5.90 12.35
CA LEU A 84 -9.71 5.86 12.44
C LEU A 84 -10.27 4.63 13.18
N GLY A 85 -9.43 3.65 13.50
CA GLY A 85 -9.80 2.46 14.26
C GLY A 85 -10.45 1.37 13.42
N LYS A 86 -11.35 0.61 14.05
CA LYS A 86 -12.00 -0.56 13.43
C LYS A 86 -13.21 -0.14 12.61
N GLY A 87 -13.46 -0.88 11.54
CA GLY A 87 -14.54 -0.62 10.60
C GLY A 87 -14.96 -1.86 9.83
N LYS A 88 -15.72 -1.63 8.78
CA LYS A 88 -16.08 -2.63 7.77
C LYS A 88 -15.73 -2.10 6.39
N TRP A 89 -15.51 -2.98 5.43
CA TRP A 89 -15.34 -2.57 4.05
C TRP A 89 -16.13 -3.46 3.11
N CYS A 90 -16.46 -2.91 1.96
CA CYS A 90 -17.08 -3.64 0.89
C CYS A 90 -16.86 -2.95 -0.46
N TRP A 91 -16.96 -3.73 -1.53
CA TRP A 91 -17.20 -3.25 -2.87
C TRP A 91 -18.59 -2.64 -2.96
N ALA A 92 -18.65 -1.44 -3.53
CA ALA A 92 -19.88 -0.74 -3.86
C ALA A 92 -19.86 -0.43 -5.36
N ASN A 93 -21.02 -0.24 -5.98
CA ASN A 93 -21.14 -0.01 -7.43
C ASN A 93 -20.08 0.96 -7.99
N GLY A 94 -19.06 0.40 -8.64
CA GLY A 94 -17.94 1.12 -9.24
C GLY A 94 -16.87 1.55 -8.24
N GLY A 95 -16.49 0.73 -7.26
CA GLY A 95 -15.32 0.94 -6.41
C GLY A 95 -15.38 0.13 -5.11
N PHE A 96 -14.59 0.52 -4.12
CA PHE A 96 -14.68 -0.02 -2.76
C PHE A 96 -14.65 1.12 -1.73
N ARG A 97 -15.19 0.85 -0.54
CA ARG A 97 -15.17 1.79 0.58
C ARG A 97 -14.93 1.07 1.90
N ALA A 98 -14.26 1.76 2.82
CA ALA A 98 -14.17 1.38 4.22
C ALA A 98 -14.95 2.38 5.08
N GLU A 99 -15.79 1.87 5.97
CA GLU A 99 -16.61 2.62 6.92
C GLU A 99 -16.10 2.42 8.35
N PHE A 100 -15.91 3.51 9.06
CA PHE A 100 -15.53 3.58 10.47
C PHE A 100 -16.63 4.32 11.24
N GLU A 101 -16.50 4.39 12.56
CA GLU A 101 -17.53 4.95 13.45
C GLU A 101 -18.05 6.34 13.00
N ASN A 102 -17.15 7.26 12.68
CA ASN A 102 -17.49 8.65 12.33
C ASN A 102 -16.88 9.10 10.98
N SER A 103 -16.41 8.17 10.15
CA SER A 103 -15.71 8.49 8.91
C SER A 103 -15.77 7.36 7.90
N SER A 104 -15.45 7.66 6.65
CA SER A 104 -15.34 6.65 5.61
C SER A 104 -14.23 7.04 4.64
N ILE A 105 -13.55 6.03 4.09
CA ILE A 105 -12.56 6.20 3.03
C ILE A 105 -13.11 5.50 1.80
N GLY A 106 -13.42 6.28 0.76
CA GLY A 106 -13.93 5.77 -0.51
C GLY A 106 -12.86 5.77 -1.60
N PHE A 107 -12.87 4.73 -2.41
CA PHE A 107 -12.02 4.57 -3.60
C PHE A 107 -12.91 4.43 -4.84
N PRO A 108 -13.51 5.54 -5.31
CA PRO A 108 -14.42 5.50 -6.43
C PRO A 108 -13.67 5.15 -7.72
N ARG A 109 -14.31 4.30 -8.53
CA ARG A 109 -13.88 3.80 -9.85
C ARG A 109 -12.55 3.06 -9.84
N GLN A 110 -12.19 2.46 -8.70
CA GLN A 110 -10.94 1.75 -8.50
C GLN A 110 -11.23 0.34 -8.00
N GLU A 111 -10.46 -0.63 -8.50
CA GLU A 111 -10.64 -2.06 -8.22
C GLU A 111 -9.44 -2.61 -7.45
N LEU A 112 -9.70 -3.40 -6.40
CA LEU A 112 -8.63 -4.05 -5.64
C LEU A 112 -8.10 -5.24 -6.45
N THR A 113 -6.82 -5.23 -6.77
CA THR A 113 -6.22 -6.30 -7.58
C THR A 113 -4.83 -6.64 -7.07
N CYS A 114 -4.60 -7.91 -6.80
CA CYS A 114 -3.32 -8.43 -6.38
C CYS A 114 -2.46 -8.81 -7.60
N PRO A 115 -1.13 -8.65 -7.52
CA PRO A 115 -0.24 -9.10 -8.59
C PRO A 115 -0.35 -10.61 -8.88
N ASP A 116 -0.64 -11.40 -7.86
CA ASP A 116 -0.92 -12.83 -7.98
C ASP A 116 -2.44 -13.08 -7.85
N PRO A 117 -3.11 -13.61 -8.87
CA PRO A 117 -4.55 -13.89 -8.83
C PRO A 117 -4.99 -14.80 -7.69
N LYS A 118 -4.08 -15.63 -7.13
CA LYS A 118 -4.42 -16.46 -5.96
C LYS A 118 -4.65 -15.64 -4.70
N ASP A 119 -4.10 -14.42 -4.66
CA ASP A 119 -4.18 -13.50 -3.55
C ASP A 119 -5.37 -12.56 -3.67
N ASP A 120 -6.02 -12.50 -4.83
CA ASP A 120 -7.32 -11.83 -4.98
C ASP A 120 -8.35 -12.46 -4.04
N LYS A 121 -9.15 -11.60 -3.44
CA LYS A 121 -10.23 -11.98 -2.54
C LYS A 121 -11.50 -11.36 -3.08
N GLU A 122 -12.60 -12.09 -2.98
CA GLU A 122 -13.92 -11.64 -3.42
C GLU A 122 -14.91 -11.86 -2.28
N GLY A 123 -16.08 -11.22 -2.38
CA GLY A 123 -17.24 -11.54 -1.53
C GLY A 123 -17.65 -10.49 -0.51
N CYS A 124 -16.90 -9.40 -0.36
CA CYS A 124 -17.31 -8.26 0.47
C CYS A 124 -18.17 -7.29 -0.33
N GLY A 125 -19.46 -7.58 -0.50
CA GLY A 125 -20.41 -6.68 -1.18
C GLY A 125 -21.16 -5.77 -0.21
N CYS A 126 -21.33 -4.50 -0.60
CA CYS A 126 -22.45 -3.67 -0.14
C CYS A 126 -23.63 -3.91 -1.11
#